data_AF-A0A5B2VRV0-F1
#
_entry.id   AF-A0A5B2VRV0-F1
#
_cell.length_a   1.000
_cell.length_b   1.000
_cell.length_c   1.000
_cell.angle_alpha   90.00
_cell.angle_beta   90.00
_cell.angle_gamma   90.00
#
_symmetry.space_group_name_H-M   'P 1'
#
loop_
_entity.id
_entity.type
_entity.pdbx_description
1 polymer ?
#
loop_
_entity_poly.entity_id
_entity_poly.type
_entity_poly.pdbx_seq_one_letter_code
_entity_poly.pdbx_strand_id
1 'polypeptide(L)'
;MRNIFPLATPDQLVEKYGKDHVTTHNAQDFEGNDLGPAWYVFPDTDNQMEVIFNNDKSKTVSFVGENAKWKSPFGIKVGDPLEKIVKINGRNFRINAFEWANGGLVDSWEGGQMDGKGVTLQFKAVNTGDPKLYDQVTGDKKVKTDHSALKKLGVVVEKVSFKTAPQQ
;
A
#
# COMPACT_ATOMS: atom_id res chain seq x y z
N MET A 1 -2.23 -15.90 -15.39
CA MET A 1 -1.68 -14.85 -14.50
C MET A 1 -2.28 -13.51 -14.90
N ARG A 2 -2.83 -12.71 -13.97
CA ARG A 2 -3.57 -11.47 -14.29
C ARG A 2 -2.64 -10.26 -14.18
N ASN A 3 -2.22 -9.69 -15.33
CA ASN A 3 -1.52 -8.40 -15.37
C ASN A 3 -2.56 -7.28 -15.46
N ILE A 4 -2.54 -6.35 -14.51
CA ILE A 4 -3.63 -5.37 -14.29
C ILE A 4 -3.27 -3.95 -14.74
N PHE A 5 -1.98 -3.66 -14.89
CA PHE A 5 -1.47 -2.35 -15.29
C PHE A 5 -1.84 -1.87 -16.70
N PRO A 6 -2.20 -2.71 -17.70
CA PRO A 6 -2.62 -2.18 -19.00
C PRO A 6 -4.05 -1.65 -19.01
N LEU A 7 -4.86 -1.90 -17.97
CA LEU A 7 -6.26 -1.42 -17.92
C LEU A 7 -6.26 0.08 -17.59
N ALA A 8 -6.92 0.87 -18.43
CA ALA A 8 -6.91 2.33 -18.42
C ALA A 8 -8.28 2.94 -18.06
N THR A 9 -9.36 2.15 -18.09
CA THR A 9 -10.70 2.65 -17.80
C THR A 9 -11.50 1.72 -16.88
N PRO A 10 -12.54 2.25 -16.21
CA PRO A 10 -13.53 1.44 -15.49
C PRO A 10 -14.17 0.33 -16.34
N ASP A 11 -14.56 0.64 -17.57
CA ASP A 11 -15.23 -0.31 -18.45
C ASP A 11 -14.34 -1.52 -18.75
N GLN A 12 -13.02 -1.31 -18.92
CA GLN A 12 -12.06 -2.39 -19.12
C GLN A 12 -11.91 -3.29 -17.88
N LEU A 13 -12.17 -2.79 -16.67
CA LEU A 13 -12.24 -3.64 -15.47
C LEU A 13 -13.46 -4.55 -15.55
N VAL A 14 -14.62 -4.00 -15.92
CA VAL A 14 -15.89 -4.75 -16.05
C VAL A 14 -15.81 -5.78 -17.17
N GLU A 15 -15.28 -5.41 -18.34
CA GLU A 15 -15.09 -6.33 -19.48
C GLU A 15 -14.20 -7.52 -19.12
N LYS A 16 -13.14 -7.28 -18.34
CA LYS A 16 -12.16 -8.31 -18.00
C LYS A 16 -12.59 -9.19 -16.83
N TYR A 17 -13.20 -8.60 -15.81
CA TYR A 17 -13.52 -9.30 -14.57
C TYR A 17 -14.98 -9.67 -14.45
N GLY A 18 -15.87 -9.11 -15.25
CA GLY A 18 -17.31 -9.30 -15.16
C GLY A 18 -17.96 -8.30 -14.22
N LYS A 19 -19.17 -7.84 -14.58
CA LYS A 19 -19.93 -6.84 -13.83
C LYS A 19 -20.21 -7.26 -12.38
N ASP A 20 -20.41 -8.55 -12.14
CA ASP A 20 -20.68 -9.10 -10.80
C ASP A 20 -19.45 -9.10 -9.87
N HIS A 21 -18.27 -8.80 -10.42
CA HIS A 21 -17.01 -8.81 -9.70
C HIS A 21 -16.38 -7.43 -9.55
N VAL A 22 -17.07 -6.37 -9.99
CA VAL A 22 -16.60 -4.99 -9.90
C VAL A 22 -17.67 -4.11 -9.25
N THR A 23 -17.33 -3.46 -8.14
CA THR A 23 -18.18 -2.46 -7.48
C THR A 23 -17.52 -1.09 -7.49
N THR A 24 -18.30 -0.03 -7.33
CA THR A 24 -17.79 1.35 -7.24
C THR A 24 -18.24 1.98 -5.93
N HIS A 25 -17.30 2.60 -5.22
CA HIS A 25 -17.53 3.38 -4.00
C HIS A 25 -16.67 4.65 -4.04
N ASN A 26 -17.04 5.70 -3.30
CA ASN A 26 -16.14 6.84 -3.14
C ASN A 26 -14.96 6.44 -2.24
N ALA A 27 -13.74 6.81 -2.65
CA ALA A 27 -12.55 6.69 -1.84
C ALA A 27 -12.28 7.98 -1.09
N GLN A 28 -11.64 7.84 0.07
CA GLN A 28 -11.11 8.96 0.84
C GLN A 28 -9.63 8.72 1.12
N ASP A 29 -8.87 9.79 1.31
CA ASP A 29 -7.53 9.68 1.87
C ASP A 29 -7.59 9.45 3.39
N PHE A 30 -6.42 9.29 4.01
CA PHE A 30 -6.30 9.07 5.44
C PHE A 30 -6.72 10.28 6.29
N GLU A 31 -6.89 11.46 5.68
CA GLU A 31 -7.39 12.67 6.33
C GLU A 31 -8.92 12.84 6.14
N GLY A 32 -9.56 11.92 5.41
CA GLY A 32 -10.99 11.94 5.12
C GLY A 32 -11.37 12.80 3.91
N ASN A 33 -10.39 13.33 3.15
CA ASN A 33 -10.69 14.08 1.94
C ASN A 33 -11.19 13.14 0.84
N ASP A 34 -12.18 13.58 0.07
CA ASP A 34 -12.73 12.81 -1.04
C ASP A 34 -11.69 12.69 -2.18
N LEU A 35 -11.36 11.45 -2.54
CA LEU A 35 -10.50 11.11 -3.68
C LEU A 35 -11.31 10.80 -4.95
N GLY A 36 -12.64 10.86 -4.87
CA GLY A 36 -13.56 10.52 -5.94
C GLY A 36 -13.84 9.02 -6.03
N PRO A 37 -14.36 8.54 -7.17
CA PRO A 37 -14.76 7.14 -7.32
C PRO A 37 -13.55 6.20 -7.34
N ALA A 38 -13.69 5.07 -6.64
CA ALA A 38 -12.80 3.94 -6.65
C ALA A 38 -13.55 2.67 -7.07
N TRP A 39 -12.87 1.83 -7.83
CA TRP A 39 -13.39 0.56 -8.32
C TRP A 39 -12.75 -0.59 -7.57
N TYR A 40 -13.57 -1.46 -7.01
CA TYR A 40 -13.14 -2.62 -6.24
C TYR A 40 -13.40 -3.87 -7.06
N VAL A 41 -12.34 -4.62 -7.34
CA VAL A 41 -12.40 -5.90 -8.05
C VAL A 41 -12.30 -7.03 -7.04
N PHE A 42 -13.25 -7.97 -7.08
CA PHE A 42 -13.45 -9.02 -6.08
C PHE A 42 -13.53 -8.47 -4.63
N PRO A 43 -14.45 -7.52 -4.35
CA PRO A 43 -14.62 -6.96 -3.02
C PRO A 43 -14.90 -8.05 -1.98
N ASP A 44 -14.49 -7.80 -0.73
CA ASP A 44 -14.69 -8.70 0.41
C ASP A 44 -14.03 -10.09 0.24
N THR A 45 -12.99 -10.17 -0.59
CA THR A 45 -12.18 -11.37 -0.76
C THR A 45 -10.70 -11.08 -0.57
N ASP A 46 -9.91 -12.14 -0.34
CA ASP A 46 -8.45 -12.07 -0.35
C ASP A 46 -7.86 -11.48 -1.64
N ASN A 47 -8.62 -11.50 -2.76
CA ASN A 47 -8.19 -10.94 -4.03
C ASN A 47 -8.73 -9.53 -4.29
N GLN A 48 -9.22 -8.83 -3.26
CA GLN A 48 -9.66 -7.46 -3.41
C GLN A 48 -8.53 -6.58 -3.99
N MET A 49 -8.88 -5.85 -5.04
CA MET A 49 -8.04 -4.85 -5.66
C MET A 49 -8.84 -3.57 -5.80
N GLU A 50 -8.31 -2.48 -5.28
CA GLU A 50 -8.87 -1.14 -5.41
C GLU A 50 -8.15 -0.41 -6.54
N VAL A 51 -8.90 0.24 -7.42
CA VAL A 51 -8.37 1.03 -8.53
C VAL A 51 -9.00 2.42 -8.49
N ILE A 52 -8.16 3.45 -8.44
CA ILE A 52 -8.57 4.85 -8.56
C ILE A 52 -8.01 5.38 -9.89
N PHE A 53 -8.88 5.94 -10.74
CA PHE A 53 -8.47 6.67 -11.93
C PHE A 53 -8.39 8.15 -11.60
N ASN A 54 -7.18 8.70 -11.62
CA ASN A 54 -6.92 10.08 -11.19
C ASN A 54 -7.18 11.08 -12.33
N ASN A 55 -7.45 12.34 -11.98
CA ASN A 55 -7.71 13.42 -12.93
C ASN A 55 -6.54 13.70 -13.89
N ASP A 56 -5.30 13.39 -13.46
CA ASP A 56 -4.08 13.52 -14.27
C ASP A 56 -3.90 12.35 -15.26
N LYS A 57 -4.93 11.52 -15.49
CA LYS A 57 -4.91 10.29 -16.29
C LYS A 57 -3.94 9.21 -15.79
N SER A 58 -3.37 9.35 -14.60
CA SER A 58 -2.73 8.24 -13.92
C SER A 58 -3.78 7.34 -13.27
N LYS A 59 -3.38 6.15 -12.85
CA LYS A 59 -4.20 5.31 -11.98
C LYS A 59 -3.40 4.87 -10.77
N THR A 60 -4.08 4.72 -9.66
CA THR A 60 -3.55 4.10 -8.44
C THR A 60 -4.20 2.74 -8.29
N VAL A 61 -3.38 1.70 -8.14
CA VAL A 61 -3.86 0.35 -7.83
C VAL A 61 -3.39 -0.02 -6.43
N SER A 62 -4.33 -0.39 -5.56
CA SER A 62 -4.06 -0.77 -4.18
C SER A 62 -4.42 -2.24 -3.90
N PHE A 63 -3.65 -2.89 -3.03
CA PHE A 63 -3.89 -4.23 -2.52
C PHE A 63 -3.81 -4.25 -0.99
N VAL A 64 -4.72 -5.00 -0.36
CA VAL A 64 -4.84 -5.11 1.11
C VAL A 64 -4.86 -6.56 1.64
N GLY A 65 -5.05 -7.56 0.77
CA GLY A 65 -5.10 -8.97 1.16
C GLY A 65 -3.72 -9.66 1.12
N GLU A 66 -3.31 -10.30 2.22
CA GLU A 66 -2.05 -11.06 2.31
C GLU A 66 -2.02 -12.27 1.34
N ASN A 67 -3.17 -12.90 1.10
CA ASN A 67 -3.30 -14.07 0.23
C ASN A 67 -3.67 -13.72 -1.21
N ALA A 68 -3.59 -12.43 -1.57
CA ALA A 68 -3.97 -11.98 -2.89
C ALA A 68 -3.09 -12.63 -3.98
N LYS A 69 -3.72 -13.17 -5.01
CA LYS A 69 -3.03 -13.84 -6.13
C LYS A 69 -2.52 -12.85 -7.20
N TRP A 70 -2.51 -11.56 -6.88
CA TRP A 70 -2.08 -10.51 -7.79
C TRP A 70 -0.55 -10.55 -8.02
N LYS A 71 -0.15 -10.17 -9.24
CA LYS A 71 1.24 -9.86 -9.54
C LYS A 71 1.45 -8.36 -9.35
N SER A 72 2.10 -8.00 -8.26
CA SER A 72 2.46 -6.63 -7.94
C SER A 72 3.84 -6.25 -8.51
N PRO A 73 4.06 -4.97 -8.87
CA PRO A 73 5.36 -4.45 -9.27
C PRO A 73 6.43 -4.60 -8.19
N PHE A 74 7.69 -4.56 -8.62
CA PHE A 74 8.90 -4.58 -7.76
C PHE A 74 9.01 -5.80 -6.83
N GLY A 75 8.12 -6.80 -6.99
CA GLY A 75 8.07 -7.98 -6.12
C GLY A 75 7.53 -7.71 -4.72
N ILE A 76 6.85 -6.58 -4.50
CA ILE A 76 6.30 -6.16 -3.19
C ILE A 76 4.85 -6.60 -3.05
N LYS A 77 4.50 -7.30 -1.98
CA LYS A 77 3.16 -7.82 -1.69
C LYS A 77 2.75 -7.49 -0.26
N VAL A 78 1.44 -7.53 0.00
CA VAL A 78 0.91 -7.50 1.37
C VAL A 78 1.46 -8.70 2.14
N GLY A 79 1.81 -8.49 3.42
CA GLY A 79 2.45 -9.47 4.28
C GLY A 79 3.96 -9.55 4.12
N ASP A 80 4.58 -8.86 3.14
CA ASP A 80 6.03 -8.83 3.04
C ASP A 80 6.66 -8.19 4.29
N PRO A 81 7.76 -8.77 4.82
CA PRO A 81 8.42 -8.23 6.00
C PRO A 81 9.17 -6.93 5.67
N LEU A 82 9.25 -6.01 6.64
CA LEU A 82 9.93 -4.72 6.49
C LEU A 82 11.37 -4.88 5.97
N GLU A 83 12.10 -5.90 6.43
CA GLU A 83 13.48 -6.15 6.00
C GLU A 83 13.59 -6.47 4.50
N LYS A 84 12.57 -7.11 3.92
CA LYS A 84 12.51 -7.33 2.47
C LYS A 84 12.37 -6.00 1.75
N ILE A 85 11.52 -5.11 2.25
CA ILE A 85 11.31 -3.79 1.64
C ILE A 85 12.57 -2.92 1.74
N VAL A 86 13.27 -2.94 2.88
CA VAL A 86 14.57 -2.25 3.03
C VAL A 86 15.58 -2.75 1.99
N LYS A 87 15.63 -4.06 1.72
CA LYS A 87 16.50 -4.62 0.67
C LYS A 87 16.11 -4.16 -0.73
N ILE A 88 14.80 -4.14 -1.05
CA ILE A 88 14.29 -3.65 -2.33
C ILE A 88 14.60 -2.16 -2.51
N ASN A 89 14.45 -1.35 -1.46
CA ASN A 89 14.79 0.06 -1.49
C ASN A 89 16.31 0.30 -1.55
N GLY A 90 17.11 -0.69 -1.15
CA GLY A 90 18.58 -0.62 -1.09
C GLY A 90 19.13 0.13 0.12
N ARG A 91 18.27 0.76 0.95
CA ARG A 91 18.65 1.44 2.19
C ARG A 91 17.48 1.61 3.15
N ASN A 92 17.80 1.89 4.41
CA ASN A 92 16.81 2.24 5.42
C ASN A 92 16.08 3.53 5.07
N PHE A 93 14.79 3.56 5.37
CA PHE A 93 13.88 4.64 5.06
C PHE A 93 13.11 5.08 6.32
N ARG A 94 12.15 6.01 6.19
CA ARG A 94 11.30 6.46 7.31
C ARG A 94 9.84 6.10 7.10
N ILE A 95 9.19 5.69 8.19
CA ILE A 95 7.75 5.52 8.28
C ILE A 95 7.20 6.44 9.37
N ASN A 96 5.92 6.80 9.25
CA ASN A 96 5.17 7.34 10.37
C ASN A 96 5.04 6.25 11.45
N ALA A 97 5.25 6.63 12.70
CA ALA A 97 4.95 5.77 13.85
C ALA A 97 3.48 5.31 13.83
N PHE A 98 3.20 4.20 14.51
CA PHE A 98 1.86 3.61 14.59
C PHE A 98 0.93 4.41 15.52
N GLU A 99 -0.36 4.05 15.54
CA GLU A 99 -1.42 4.68 16.35
C GLU A 99 -1.73 6.15 15.97
N TRP A 100 -1.65 6.47 14.67
CA TRP A 100 -2.15 7.71 14.06
C TRP A 100 -2.92 7.37 12.78
N ALA A 101 -3.71 8.31 12.24
CA ALA A 101 -4.42 8.15 10.96
C ALA A 101 -3.51 7.69 9.80
N ASN A 102 -2.28 8.19 9.77
CA ASN A 102 -1.25 7.90 8.78
C ASN A 102 -0.24 6.86 9.27
N GLY A 103 -0.58 6.11 10.33
CA GLY A 103 0.34 5.24 11.03
C GLY A 103 0.88 4.13 10.14
N GLY A 104 2.19 3.89 10.23
CA GLY A 104 2.87 2.90 9.41
C GLY A 104 3.05 3.28 7.94
N LEU A 105 2.57 4.44 7.48
CA LEU A 105 2.83 4.89 6.11
C LEU A 105 4.31 5.24 5.92
N VAL A 106 4.84 4.95 4.73
CA VAL A 106 6.14 5.46 4.32
C VAL A 106 6.10 6.98 4.23
N ASP A 107 6.98 7.63 4.98
CA ASP A 107 7.15 9.09 4.98
C ASP A 107 8.18 9.52 3.92
N SER A 108 9.27 8.77 3.78
CA SER A 108 10.38 9.09 2.87
C SER A 108 11.17 7.82 2.58
N TRP A 109 11.52 7.56 1.31
CA TRP A 109 12.42 6.46 0.93
C TRP A 109 13.91 6.78 1.09
N GLU A 110 14.24 8.00 1.55
CA GLU A 110 15.59 8.46 1.89
C GLU A 110 16.61 8.45 0.74
N GLY A 111 16.20 8.78 -0.47
CA GLY A 111 17.03 8.69 -1.68
C GLY A 111 17.22 7.24 -2.18
N GLY A 112 16.31 6.34 -1.81
CA GLY A 112 16.37 4.92 -2.13
C GLY A 112 15.84 4.57 -3.53
N GLN A 113 15.92 3.30 -3.90
CA GLN A 113 15.51 2.83 -5.23
C GLN A 113 14.00 3.03 -5.51
N MET A 114 13.19 3.10 -4.45
CA MET A 114 11.73 3.29 -4.55
C MET A 114 11.32 4.77 -4.62
N ASP A 115 12.24 5.72 -4.41
CA ASP A 115 11.93 7.13 -4.54
C ASP A 115 11.45 7.47 -5.95
N GLY A 116 10.35 8.22 -6.02
CA GLY A 116 9.73 8.63 -7.28
C GLY A 116 9.15 7.49 -8.12
N LYS A 117 9.12 6.24 -7.61
CA LYS A 117 8.55 5.08 -8.33
C LYS A 117 7.03 4.96 -8.25
N GLY A 118 6.36 5.90 -7.57
CA GLY A 118 4.92 5.87 -7.35
C GLY A 118 4.47 4.71 -6.46
N VAL A 119 5.30 4.30 -5.50
CA VAL A 119 4.98 3.25 -4.54
C VAL A 119 4.64 3.88 -3.20
N THR A 120 3.45 3.56 -2.68
CA THR A 120 3.01 3.92 -1.33
C THR A 120 2.79 2.63 -0.54
N LEU A 121 3.45 2.49 0.61
CA LEU A 121 3.25 1.36 1.51
C LEU A 121 2.73 1.84 2.86
N GLN A 122 1.83 1.05 3.43
CA GLN A 122 1.46 1.10 4.84
C GLN A 122 1.90 -0.19 5.51
N PHE A 123 2.49 -0.06 6.69
CA PHE A 123 2.95 -1.17 7.50
C PHE A 123 2.07 -1.34 8.74
N LYS A 124 1.99 -2.58 9.24
CA LYS A 124 1.44 -2.89 10.55
C LYS A 124 2.45 -3.65 11.40
N ALA A 125 2.37 -3.47 12.72
CA ALA A 125 3.10 -4.27 13.70
C ALA A 125 2.31 -5.53 14.05
N VAL A 126 2.97 -6.69 14.13
CA VAL A 126 2.30 -7.98 14.41
C VAL A 126 2.38 -8.35 15.89
N ASN A 127 3.53 -8.10 16.53
CA ASN A 127 3.80 -8.53 17.91
C ASN A 127 3.67 -7.36 18.90
N THR A 128 2.49 -6.75 19.03
CA THR A 128 2.26 -5.53 19.82
C THR A 128 2.00 -5.77 21.32
N GLY A 129 2.12 -7.01 21.80
CA GLY A 129 1.79 -7.40 23.19
C GLY A 129 2.76 -6.89 24.27
N ASP A 130 3.91 -6.34 23.90
CA ASP A 130 4.82 -5.65 24.84
C ASP A 130 4.67 -4.13 24.69
N PRO A 131 3.98 -3.45 25.62
CA PRO A 131 3.76 -2.01 25.53
C PRO A 131 5.07 -1.21 25.52
N LYS A 132 6.08 -1.62 26.29
CA LYS A 132 7.37 -0.91 26.33
C LYS A 132 8.08 -0.94 24.98
N LEU A 133 7.86 -2.01 24.21
CA LEU A 133 8.39 -2.14 22.88
C LEU A 133 7.56 -1.35 21.86
N TYR A 134 6.24 -1.46 21.94
CA TYR A 134 5.33 -0.81 21.01
C TYR A 134 5.39 0.72 21.13
N ASP A 135 5.42 1.26 22.36
CA ASP A 135 5.48 2.70 22.66
C ASP A 135 6.70 3.41 22.04
N GLN A 136 7.78 2.68 21.78
CA GLN A 136 8.96 3.23 21.12
C GLN A 136 8.67 3.67 19.68
N VAL A 137 7.64 3.14 19.04
CA VAL A 137 7.32 3.36 17.63
C VAL A 137 5.86 3.77 17.42
N THR A 138 5.19 4.29 18.45
CA THR A 138 3.87 4.91 18.38
C THR A 138 3.95 6.43 18.60
N GLY A 139 2.86 7.12 18.23
CA GLY A 139 2.64 8.55 18.44
C GLY A 139 3.06 9.42 17.27
N ASP A 140 3.05 10.74 17.46
CA ASP A 140 3.33 11.72 16.41
C ASP A 140 4.83 11.85 16.12
N LYS A 141 5.41 10.84 15.48
CA LYS A 141 6.84 10.85 15.12
C LYS A 141 7.12 10.01 13.89
N LYS A 142 8.29 10.25 13.32
CA LYS A 142 8.85 9.46 12.22
C LYS A 142 9.86 8.48 12.79
N VAL A 143 9.78 7.23 12.35
CA VAL A 143 10.66 6.14 12.79
C VAL A 143 11.48 5.66 11.60
N LYS A 144 12.79 5.54 11.81
CA LYS A 144 13.68 4.97 10.80
C LYS A 144 13.58 3.44 10.82
N THR A 145 13.62 2.79 9.66
CA THR A 145 13.40 1.35 9.54
C THR A 145 14.47 0.46 10.17
N ASP A 146 15.61 1.02 10.59
CA ASP A 146 16.63 0.32 11.40
C ASP A 146 16.37 0.38 12.91
N HIS A 147 15.28 1.03 13.34
CA HIS A 147 14.92 1.07 14.75
C HIS A 147 14.65 -0.36 15.27
N SER A 148 15.38 -0.77 16.30
CA SER A 148 15.37 -2.16 16.79
C SER A 148 13.98 -2.67 17.19
N ALA A 149 13.08 -1.78 17.63
CA ALA A 149 11.72 -2.13 17.97
C ALA A 149 10.93 -2.67 16.76
N LEU A 150 11.08 -2.08 15.56
CA LEU A 150 10.33 -2.51 14.36
C LEU A 150 10.64 -3.97 14.00
N LYS A 151 11.90 -4.39 14.15
CA LYS A 151 12.30 -5.78 13.92
C LYS A 151 11.65 -6.74 14.92
N LYS A 152 11.62 -6.38 16.21
CA LYS A 152 11.02 -7.21 17.27
C LYS A 152 9.50 -7.29 17.14
N LEU A 153 8.87 -6.22 16.66
CA LEU A 153 7.43 -6.15 16.42
C LEU A 153 6.97 -6.96 15.19
N GLY A 154 7.91 -7.48 14.38
CA GLY A 154 7.58 -8.27 13.19
C GLY A 154 6.77 -7.46 12.18
N VAL A 155 7.24 -6.27 11.84
CA VAL A 155 6.50 -5.33 10.98
C VAL A 155 6.39 -5.86 9.55
N VAL A 156 5.17 -5.85 9.00
CA VAL A 156 4.84 -6.34 7.65
C VAL A 156 4.02 -5.31 6.87
N VAL A 157 4.03 -5.41 5.55
CA VAL A 157 3.18 -4.60 4.67
C VAL A 157 1.71 -4.93 4.92
N GLU A 158 0.90 -3.93 5.21
CA GLU A 158 -0.55 -4.01 5.38
C GLU A 158 -1.30 -3.59 4.11
N LYS A 159 -0.87 -2.48 3.49
CA LYS A 159 -1.41 -1.99 2.24
C LYS A 159 -0.27 -1.61 1.31
N VAL A 160 -0.42 -1.91 0.04
CA VAL A 160 0.50 -1.47 -1.00
C VAL A 160 -0.28 -0.85 -2.15
N SER A 161 0.14 0.34 -2.57
CA SER A 161 -0.43 1.09 -3.68
C SER A 161 0.63 1.45 -4.71
N PHE A 162 0.28 1.33 -5.98
CA PHE A 162 1.13 1.66 -7.12
C PHE A 162 0.42 2.70 -7.99
N LYS A 163 0.99 3.90 -8.08
CA LYS A 163 0.55 4.97 -8.98
C LYS A 163 1.30 4.86 -10.30
N THR A 164 0.59 4.78 -11.42
CA THR A 164 1.21 4.82 -12.75
C THR A 164 1.61 6.24 -13.12
N ALA A 165 2.50 6.39 -14.11
CA ALA A 165 2.65 7.68 -14.76
C ALA A 165 1.33 8.10 -15.44
N PRO A 166 1.07 9.41 -15.61
CA PRO A 166 0.03 9.93 -16.50
C PRO A 166 0.11 9.27 -17.88
N GLN A 167 -1.00 8.75 -18.38
CA GLN A 167 -1.08 8.31 -19.78
C GLN A 167 -1.21 9.54 -20.68
N GLN A 168 -0.36 9.65 -21.72
CA GLN A 168 -0.45 10.73 -22.72
C GLN A 168 -1.73 10.58 -23.54
#